data_AF-A0A518HX70-F1
#
_entry.id   AF-A0A518HX70-F1
#
_cell.length_a   1.000
_cell.length_b   1.000
_cell.length_c   1.000
_cell.angle_alpha   90.00
_cell.angle_beta   90.00
_cell.angle_gamma   90.00
#
_symmetry.space_group_name_H-M   'P 1'
#
loop_
_entity.id
_entity.type
_entity.pdbx_description
1 polymer ?
#
loop_
_entity_poly.entity_id
_entity_poly.type
_entity_poly.pdbx_seq_one_letter_code
_entity_poly.pdbx_strand_id
1 'polypeptide(L)'
;MKAIATSVSCCLLLTTLAVAQDAPKPADMASTDWIQKFDGDWITISRSPDQSVTYKGSMTSRRIGDHWVVNEFRTNMGGFHCHAQQTLGVDPKQNVFTATWVDNALDFKWDYEGTLDEEQQQLVFVAEGPSMSVKGATARYREIYKFQNADRIVTTSQILTDDGNWKTFMSGEMIRKKADALSAKPSVAPLLMFQGDAERAMKFYVSTFPDSGIERVTKYGEGENGKAGTVKHAAFRLAGTRLLCIDSPVDHRFEFTPSISLYVDCESEEQVDLIFKNLAEGGKVLMPLDDYGFSTRFGWVTDPFGVSWQLSFGELK
;
A
#
# COMPACT_ATOMS: atom_id res chain seq x y z
N MET A 1 -8.06 15.97 -66.94
CA MET A 1 -7.48 17.20 -66.33
C MET A 1 -8.20 17.48 -65.02
N LYS A 2 -7.41 17.52 -63.94
CA LYS A 2 -7.65 17.99 -62.56
C LYS A 2 -8.93 17.53 -61.83
N ALA A 3 -8.75 16.65 -60.85
CA ALA A 3 -9.57 16.55 -59.65
C ALA A 3 -8.72 16.09 -58.45
N ILE A 4 -9.19 16.50 -57.28
CA ILE A 4 -8.58 16.54 -55.94
C ILE A 4 -8.47 15.15 -55.30
N ALA A 5 -7.41 14.88 -54.54
CA ALA A 5 -7.34 13.82 -53.52
C ALA A 5 -6.31 14.23 -52.44
N THR A 6 -6.74 14.66 -51.26
CA THR A 6 -7.00 13.86 -50.03
C THR A 6 -5.72 13.36 -49.36
N SER A 7 -5.38 14.04 -48.27
CA SER A 7 -4.33 13.73 -47.31
C SER A 7 -4.65 12.47 -46.52
N VAL A 8 -3.76 11.48 -46.51
CA VAL A 8 -3.42 10.62 -45.36
C VAL A 8 -2.00 10.06 -45.56
N SER A 9 -1.25 10.06 -44.46
CA SER A 9 -0.21 9.08 -44.08
C SER A 9 1.28 9.42 -44.23
N CYS A 10 1.93 9.31 -43.07
CA CYS A 10 3.15 8.55 -42.80
C CYS A 10 4.44 9.33 -42.53
N CYS A 11 4.85 9.23 -41.26
CA CYS A 11 6.22 9.10 -40.73
C CYS A 11 7.29 10.12 -41.11
N LEU A 12 7.83 10.79 -40.08
CA LEU A 12 9.25 10.69 -39.70
C LEU A 12 9.44 11.35 -38.32
N LEU A 13 9.39 10.54 -37.27
CA LEU A 13 9.96 10.88 -35.96
C LEU A 13 11.49 10.88 -36.13
N LEU A 14 12.08 12.07 -36.07
CA LEU A 14 13.53 12.26 -35.96
C LEU A 14 14.01 11.67 -34.64
N THR A 15 14.62 10.49 -34.71
CA THR A 15 15.46 9.94 -33.64
C THR A 15 16.77 10.69 -33.60
N THR A 16 16.84 11.76 -32.82
CA THR A 16 18.13 12.21 -32.30
C THR A 16 18.56 11.20 -31.25
N LEU A 17 19.48 10.31 -31.64
CA LEU A 17 20.39 9.61 -30.73
C LEU A 17 21.20 10.67 -29.99
N ALA A 18 20.62 11.23 -28.93
CA ALA A 18 21.43 11.69 -27.83
C ALA A 18 22.08 10.43 -27.27
N VAL A 19 23.39 10.30 -27.47
CA VAL A 19 24.22 9.47 -26.62
C VAL A 19 23.97 10.03 -25.22
N ALA A 20 23.09 9.36 -24.47
CA ALA A 20 23.01 9.55 -23.05
C ALA A 20 24.43 9.26 -22.56
N GLN A 21 25.15 10.33 -22.21
CA GLN A 21 26.27 10.17 -21.30
C GLN A 21 25.69 9.39 -20.13
N ASP A 22 26.23 8.20 -19.88
CA ASP A 22 25.88 7.39 -18.73
C ASP A 22 25.76 8.35 -17.55
N ALA A 23 24.52 8.54 -17.08
CA ALA A 23 24.28 9.30 -15.87
C ALA A 23 25.20 8.68 -14.83
N PRO A 24 25.96 9.48 -14.06
CA PRO A 24 26.78 8.94 -12.98
C PRO A 24 25.89 8.00 -12.18
N LYS A 25 26.29 6.72 -12.06
CA LYS A 25 25.58 5.74 -11.23
C LYS A 25 25.27 6.43 -9.90
N PRO A 26 23.99 6.46 -9.46
CA PRO A 26 23.66 7.06 -8.18
C PRO A 26 24.61 6.48 -7.14
N ALA A 27 25.33 7.34 -6.41
CA ALA A 27 25.86 6.94 -5.11
C ALA A 27 24.71 6.25 -4.37
N ASP A 28 24.94 5.02 -3.87
CA ASP A 28 23.95 4.13 -3.27
C ASP A 28 22.71 4.92 -2.81
N MET A 29 21.60 4.78 -3.56
CA MET A 29 20.35 5.45 -3.20
C MET A 29 20.14 5.17 -1.73
N ALA A 30 20.04 6.22 -0.91
CA ALA A 30 19.76 6.08 0.51
C ALA A 30 18.59 5.10 0.64
N SER A 31 18.86 3.88 1.13
CA SER A 31 17.94 2.76 0.85
C SER A 31 16.57 3.09 1.41
N THR A 32 15.56 3.14 0.54
CA THR A 32 14.16 3.39 0.90
C THR A 32 13.68 2.42 1.98
N ASP A 33 14.35 1.26 2.11
CA ASP A 33 14.14 0.28 3.18
C ASP A 33 14.20 0.91 4.57
N TRP A 34 15.03 1.94 4.79
CA TRP A 34 15.13 2.62 6.09
C TRP A 34 13.85 3.37 6.47
N ILE A 35 13.21 4.05 5.52
CA ILE A 35 11.92 4.70 5.77
C ILE A 35 10.82 3.65 5.95
N GLN A 36 10.89 2.54 5.22
CA GLN A 36 9.92 1.46 5.34
C GLN A 36 9.93 0.74 6.70
N LYS A 37 10.99 0.88 7.51
CA LYS A 37 11.05 0.34 8.88
C LYS A 37 10.01 0.95 9.82
N PHE A 38 9.49 2.14 9.51
CA PHE A 38 8.43 2.79 10.29
C PHE A 38 7.06 2.15 10.09
N ASP A 39 6.84 1.37 9.04
CA ASP A 39 5.53 0.83 8.68
C ASP A 39 4.90 -0.01 9.82
N GLY A 40 3.59 0.13 9.97
CA GLY A 40 2.78 -0.54 11.00
C GLY A 40 2.36 0.33 12.18
N ASP A 41 1.81 -0.31 13.22
CA ASP A 41 1.27 0.37 14.40
C ASP A 41 2.27 0.38 15.56
N TRP A 42 2.33 1.51 16.26
CA TRP A 42 3.29 1.77 17.33
C TRP A 42 2.62 2.43 18.54
N ILE A 43 3.11 2.08 19.72
CA ILE A 43 2.91 2.82 20.96
C ILE A 43 4.04 3.84 21.05
N THR A 44 3.71 5.11 21.27
CA THR A 44 4.71 6.17 21.46
C THR A 44 4.78 6.57 22.92
N ILE A 45 6.01 6.76 23.41
CA ILE A 45 6.28 7.23 24.76
C ILE A 45 7.27 8.39 24.64
N SER A 46 6.90 9.57 25.11
CA SER A 46 7.77 10.75 25.13
C SER A 46 7.99 11.22 26.57
N ARG A 47 9.18 11.71 26.89
CA ARG A 47 9.60 12.11 28.23
C ARG A 47 10.33 13.45 28.21
N SER A 48 10.09 14.26 29.22
CA SER A 48 10.91 15.45 29.50
C SER A 48 12.35 15.05 29.82
N PRO A 49 13.34 15.97 29.71
CA PRO A 49 14.75 15.65 29.92
C PRO A 49 15.07 15.11 31.32
N ASP A 50 14.35 15.59 32.34
CA ASP A 50 14.43 15.15 33.73
C ASP A 50 13.53 13.93 34.04
N GLN A 51 12.80 13.43 33.04
CA GLN A 51 11.82 12.34 33.13
C GLN A 51 10.65 12.59 34.09
N SER A 52 10.46 13.83 34.57
CA SER A 52 9.34 14.18 35.47
C SER A 52 7.98 14.11 34.77
N VAL A 53 7.95 14.29 33.44
CA VAL A 53 6.73 14.24 32.62
C VAL A 53 6.86 13.15 31.57
N THR A 54 5.83 12.32 31.45
CA THR A 54 5.72 11.27 30.43
C THR A 54 4.40 11.38 29.69
N TYR A 55 4.47 11.41 28.36
CA TYR A 55 3.34 11.34 27.46
C TYR A 55 3.29 9.98 26.79
N LYS A 56 2.09 9.42 26.68
CA LYS A 56 1.84 8.19 25.93
C LYS A 56 0.88 8.48 24.79
N GLY A 57 1.15 7.86 23.66
CA GLY A 57 0.35 7.98 22.46
C GLY A 57 0.44 6.74 21.59
N SER A 58 -0.02 6.90 20.36
CA SER A 58 0.10 5.92 19.29
C SER A 58 0.57 6.58 18.02
N MET A 59 1.23 5.80 17.17
CA MET A 59 1.48 6.16 15.78
C MET A 59 1.01 5.02 14.89
N THR A 60 0.19 5.32 13.88
CA THR A 60 -0.10 4.39 12.78
C THR A 60 0.70 4.86 11.57
N SER A 61 1.46 3.95 10.98
CA SER A 61 2.30 4.21 9.82
C SER A 61 1.82 3.41 8.63
N ARG A 62 1.77 4.04 7.46
CA ARG A 62 1.37 3.40 6.20
C ARG A 62 2.33 3.77 5.08
N ARG A 63 2.76 2.77 4.32
CA ARG A 63 3.51 2.94 3.06
C ARG A 63 2.65 3.56 1.94
N ILE A 64 3.28 4.38 1.12
CA ILE A 64 2.75 4.88 -0.15
C ILE A 64 3.78 4.54 -1.23
N GLY A 65 3.54 3.40 -1.90
CA GLY A 65 4.53 2.79 -2.80
C GLY A 65 5.83 2.48 -2.05
N ASP A 66 6.94 2.50 -2.78
CA ASP A 66 8.26 2.17 -2.22
C ASP A 66 8.99 3.36 -1.61
N HIS A 67 8.53 4.59 -1.89
CA HIS A 67 9.30 5.82 -1.67
C HIS A 67 8.87 6.61 -0.43
N TRP A 68 7.64 6.38 0.06
CA TRP A 68 7.04 7.23 1.08
C TRP A 68 6.39 6.41 2.18
N VAL A 69 6.43 6.97 3.38
CA VAL A 69 5.63 6.54 4.53
C VAL A 69 4.92 7.76 5.11
N VAL A 70 3.65 7.56 5.48
CA VAL A 70 2.86 8.54 6.21
C VAL A 70 2.57 8.00 7.60
N ASN A 71 2.93 8.78 8.61
CA ASN A 71 2.73 8.49 10.01
C ASN A 71 1.66 9.42 10.57
N GLU A 72 0.66 8.85 11.23
CA GLU A 72 -0.35 9.58 11.99
C GLU A 72 -0.13 9.37 13.49
N PHE A 73 0.12 10.45 14.23
CA PHE A 73 0.36 10.43 15.66
C PHE A 73 -0.87 10.91 16.43
N ARG A 74 -1.14 10.25 17.56
CA ARG A 74 -2.15 10.66 18.53
C ARG A 74 -1.57 10.57 19.93
N THR A 75 -1.49 11.69 20.63
CA THR A 75 -0.89 11.76 21.97
C THR A 75 -1.76 12.59 22.90
N ASN A 76 -1.96 12.12 24.14
CA ASN A 76 -2.59 12.92 25.18
C ASN A 76 -1.50 13.61 26.01
N MET A 77 -1.45 14.93 25.92
CA MET A 77 -0.50 15.78 26.63
C MET A 77 -1.22 16.53 27.75
N GLY A 78 -1.49 15.83 28.87
CA GLY A 78 -2.08 16.45 30.04
C GLY A 78 -3.47 17.05 29.81
N GLY A 79 -4.32 16.38 29.03
CA GLY A 79 -5.68 16.82 28.69
C GLY A 79 -5.82 17.43 27.30
N PHE A 80 -4.70 17.83 26.66
CA PHE A 80 -4.68 18.21 25.25
C PHE A 80 -4.49 16.99 24.35
N HIS A 81 -5.38 16.81 23.37
CA HIS A 81 -5.26 15.75 22.37
C HIS A 81 -4.49 16.27 21.16
N CYS A 82 -3.20 15.97 21.12
CA CYS A 82 -2.35 16.28 19.98
C CYS A 82 -2.58 15.25 18.88
N HIS A 83 -2.96 15.72 17.69
CA HIS A 83 -3.02 14.95 16.46
C HIS A 83 -2.01 15.53 15.49
N ALA A 84 -1.13 14.69 14.96
CA ALA A 84 -0.10 15.11 14.03
C ALA A 84 0.04 14.14 12.87
N GLN A 85 0.54 14.64 11.75
CA GLN A 85 0.88 13.84 10.58
C GLN A 85 2.33 14.15 10.17
N GLN A 86 3.06 13.09 9.87
CA GLN A 86 4.42 13.17 9.34
C GLN A 86 4.49 12.41 8.03
N THR A 87 5.15 13.00 7.03
CA THR A 87 5.59 12.27 5.84
C THR A 87 7.07 11.99 5.97
N LEU A 88 7.50 10.80 5.56
CA LEU A 88 8.91 10.42 5.44
C LEU A 88 9.16 9.89 4.03
N GLY A 89 10.26 10.27 3.41
CA GLY A 89 10.64 9.77 2.10
C GLY A 89 12.08 10.08 1.74
N VAL A 90 12.41 9.84 0.48
CA VAL A 90 13.72 10.16 -0.11
C VAL A 90 13.48 11.07 -1.31
N ASP A 91 14.17 12.22 -1.38
CA ASP A 91 14.22 13.01 -2.61
C ASP A 91 15.21 12.35 -3.58
N PRO A 92 14.74 11.73 -4.68
CA PRO A 92 15.62 11.01 -5.59
C PRO A 92 16.55 11.94 -6.39
N LYS A 93 16.25 13.24 -6.48
CA LYS A 93 17.09 14.21 -7.19
C LYS A 93 18.26 14.68 -6.33
N GLN A 94 18.02 14.80 -5.03
CA GLN A 94 19.00 15.29 -4.07
C GLN A 94 19.71 14.17 -3.30
N ASN A 95 19.19 12.95 -3.38
CA ASN A 95 19.66 11.77 -2.63
C ASN A 95 19.72 12.02 -1.11
N VAL A 96 18.70 12.71 -0.58
CA VAL A 96 18.55 13.00 0.86
C VAL A 96 17.23 12.45 1.36
N PHE A 97 17.18 12.06 2.63
CA PHE A 97 15.89 11.81 3.27
C PHE A 97 15.15 13.12 3.47
N THR A 98 13.85 13.09 3.38
CA THR A 98 12.99 14.25 3.64
C THR A 98 11.87 13.87 4.59
N ALA A 99 11.49 14.81 5.45
CA ALA A 99 10.30 14.67 6.27
C ALA A 99 9.50 15.96 6.32
N THR A 100 8.19 15.83 6.55
CA THR A 100 7.34 16.97 6.93
C THR A 100 6.61 16.66 8.23
N TRP A 101 6.23 17.68 9.00
CA TRP A 101 5.37 17.53 10.17
C TRP A 101 4.33 18.65 10.23
N VAL A 102 3.08 18.28 10.49
CA VAL A 102 1.97 19.18 10.82
C VAL A 102 1.21 18.63 12.02
N ASP A 103 0.70 19.51 12.87
CA ASP A 103 -0.14 19.12 14.00
C ASP A 103 -1.23 20.15 14.29
N ASN A 104 -2.14 19.81 15.20
CA ASN A 104 -3.24 20.68 15.61
C ASN A 104 -2.89 21.65 16.75
N ALA A 105 -1.63 21.71 17.18
CA ALA A 105 -1.15 22.59 18.25
C ALA A 105 -0.39 23.82 17.70
N LEU A 106 0.23 23.68 16.53
CA LEU A 106 1.08 24.69 15.90
C LEU A 106 0.51 25.13 14.55
N ASP A 107 0.56 26.43 14.28
CA ASP A 107 0.33 26.99 12.94
C ASP A 107 1.65 27.03 12.15
N PHE A 108 2.32 25.88 12.07
CA PHE A 108 3.61 25.76 11.38
C PHE A 108 3.78 24.37 10.79
N LYS A 109 4.09 24.31 9.49
CA LYS A 109 4.52 23.09 8.82
C LYS A 109 6.04 23.01 8.87
N TRP A 110 6.55 21.95 9.44
CA TRP A 110 7.97 21.67 9.46
C TRP A 110 8.38 20.94 8.18
N ASP A 111 9.49 21.37 7.59
CA ASP A 111 10.17 20.69 6.50
C ASP A 111 11.56 20.30 7.00
N TYR A 112 11.87 19.01 6.96
CA TYR A 112 13.13 18.45 7.43
C TYR A 112 13.94 17.86 6.28
N GLU A 113 15.26 18.04 6.38
CA GLU A 113 16.25 17.30 5.61
C GLU A 113 16.90 16.24 6.50
N GLY A 114 17.07 15.04 5.97
CA GLY A 114 17.50 13.88 6.73
C GLY A 114 18.77 13.24 6.19
N THR A 115 19.58 12.73 7.11
CA THR A 115 20.76 11.93 6.84
C THR A 115 20.65 10.56 7.51
N LEU A 116 21.28 9.56 6.89
CA LEU A 116 21.44 8.22 7.46
C LEU A 116 22.84 8.07 8.05
N ASP A 117 22.88 7.60 9.28
CA ASP A 117 24.08 7.16 9.96
C ASP A 117 23.93 5.65 10.20
N GLU A 118 24.49 4.88 9.26
CA GLU A 118 24.41 3.41 9.28
C GLU A 118 25.19 2.80 10.45
N GLU A 119 26.29 3.41 10.86
CA GLU A 119 27.10 2.93 11.99
C GLU A 119 26.30 2.95 13.29
N GLN A 120 25.57 4.05 13.52
CA GLN A 120 24.72 4.20 14.71
C GLN A 120 23.29 3.68 14.51
N GLN A 121 22.97 3.16 13.33
CA GLN A 121 21.64 2.68 12.93
C GLN A 121 20.55 3.72 13.18
N GLN A 122 20.77 4.96 12.70
CA GLN A 122 19.86 6.07 12.94
C GLN A 122 19.60 6.96 11.73
N LEU A 123 18.38 7.48 11.64
CA LEU A 123 18.03 8.59 10.76
C LEU A 123 18.01 9.88 11.58
N VAL A 124 18.64 10.92 11.05
CA VAL A 124 18.74 12.23 11.69
C VAL A 124 18.11 13.26 10.79
N PHE A 125 17.03 13.90 11.23
CA PHE A 125 16.31 14.94 10.52
C PHE A 125 16.57 16.29 11.16
N VAL A 126 16.85 17.31 10.36
CA VAL A 126 17.10 18.67 10.82
C VAL A 126 16.15 19.63 10.11
N ALA A 127 15.57 20.55 10.88
CA ALA A 127 14.69 21.60 10.36
C ALA A 127 14.97 22.95 11.05
N GLU A 128 14.53 24.02 10.40
CA GLU A 128 14.39 25.33 11.00
C GLU A 128 12.92 25.61 11.30
N GLY A 129 12.64 26.16 12.47
CA GLY A 129 11.28 26.51 12.85
C GLY A 129 11.21 27.55 13.95
N PRO A 130 10.01 27.89 14.44
CA PRO A 130 9.82 28.93 15.45
C PRO A 130 10.57 28.61 16.74
N SER A 131 11.32 29.58 17.27
CA SER A 131 12.04 29.43 18.53
C SER A 131 11.06 29.25 19.70
N MET A 132 11.34 28.24 20.53
CA MET A 132 10.57 27.99 21.76
C MET A 132 10.87 28.99 22.88
N SER A 133 12.01 29.68 22.82
CA SER A 133 12.48 30.59 23.88
C SER A 133 12.36 32.07 23.52
N VAL A 134 12.44 32.41 22.23
CA VAL A 134 12.46 33.80 21.76
C VAL A 134 11.33 34.03 20.77
N LYS A 135 10.31 34.79 21.20
CA LYS A 135 9.14 35.08 20.36
C LYS A 135 9.54 35.78 19.06
N GLY A 136 9.14 35.20 17.93
CA GLY A 136 9.40 35.76 16.59
C GLY A 136 10.77 35.42 16.00
N ALA A 137 11.63 34.72 16.73
CA ALA A 137 12.89 34.19 16.20
C ALA A 137 12.70 32.76 15.68
N THR A 138 13.68 32.27 14.92
CA THR A 138 13.78 30.86 14.51
C THR A 138 14.90 30.16 15.29
N ALA A 139 14.81 28.84 15.37
CA ALA A 139 15.86 27.98 15.90
C ALA A 139 15.99 26.72 15.04
N ARG A 140 17.13 26.04 15.15
CA ARG A 140 17.37 24.75 14.49
C ARG A 140 16.99 23.61 15.41
N TYR A 141 16.29 22.64 14.85
CA TYR A 141 15.79 21.47 15.53
C TYR A 141 16.37 20.22 14.89
N ARG A 142 16.60 19.19 15.70
CA ARG A 142 17.11 17.90 15.27
C ARG A 142 16.29 16.78 15.89
N GLU A 143 15.71 15.95 15.04
CA GLU A 143 15.00 14.73 15.39
C GLU A 143 15.85 13.52 15.01
N ILE A 144 16.06 12.61 15.95
CA ILE A 144 16.88 11.42 15.76
C ILE A 144 16.00 10.19 15.98
N TYR A 145 15.96 9.30 15.00
CA TYR A 145 15.29 8.00 15.06
C TYR A 145 16.34 6.90 15.05
N LYS A 146 16.66 6.33 16.22
CA LYS A 146 17.62 5.25 16.35
C LYS A 146 16.91 3.89 16.39
N PHE A 147 17.16 3.06 15.38
CA PHE A 147 16.53 1.76 15.22
C PHE A 147 17.27 0.72 16.08
N GLN A 148 16.68 0.35 17.22
CA GLN A 148 17.27 -0.66 18.11
C GLN A 148 17.03 -2.07 17.56
N ASN A 149 15.83 -2.31 17.01
CA ASN A 149 15.43 -3.52 16.30
C ASN A 149 14.12 -3.25 15.53
N ALA A 150 13.54 -4.27 14.90
CA ALA A 150 12.30 -4.16 14.12
C ALA A 150 11.08 -3.67 14.93
N ASP A 151 11.10 -3.81 16.27
CA ASP A 151 9.99 -3.53 17.16
C ASP A 151 10.23 -2.35 18.10
N ARG A 152 11.40 -1.69 18.01
CA ARG A 152 11.75 -0.58 18.90
C ARG A 152 12.61 0.47 18.20
N ILE A 153 12.12 1.69 18.19
CA ILE A 153 12.84 2.89 17.73
C ILE A 153 12.96 3.84 18.92
N VAL A 154 14.16 4.32 19.20
CA VAL A 154 14.40 5.35 20.22
C VAL A 154 14.41 6.70 19.52
N THR A 155 13.65 7.66 20.06
CA THR A 155 13.55 9.01 19.52
C THR A 155 14.24 10.03 20.40
N THR A 156 14.84 11.05 19.80
CA THR A 156 15.47 12.15 20.53
C THR A 156 15.26 13.45 19.78
N SER A 157 14.67 14.43 20.45
CA SER A 157 14.37 15.75 19.91
C SER A 157 15.25 16.79 20.58
N GLN A 158 15.95 17.59 19.77
CA GLN A 158 16.96 18.53 20.24
C GLN A 158 16.80 19.89 19.57
N ILE A 159 17.22 20.92 20.28
CA ILE A 159 17.29 22.30 19.79
C ILE A 159 18.75 22.76 19.83
N LEU A 160 19.18 23.50 18.81
CA LEU A 160 20.48 24.14 18.78
C LEU A 160 20.43 25.40 19.64
N THR A 161 21.29 25.48 20.65
CA THR A 161 21.40 26.63 21.55
C THR A 161 22.40 27.67 21.04
N ASP A 162 22.33 28.90 21.56
CA ASP A 162 23.15 30.05 21.12
C ASP A 162 24.67 29.82 21.28
N ASP A 163 25.05 28.91 22.17
CA ASP A 163 26.44 28.47 22.38
C ASP A 163 26.93 27.44 21.33
N GLY A 164 26.09 27.11 20.34
CA GLY A 164 26.39 26.18 19.25
C GLY A 164 26.21 24.71 19.60
N ASN A 165 25.65 24.38 20.78
CA ASN A 165 25.47 23.01 21.23
C ASN A 165 24.05 22.49 21.00
N TRP A 166 23.91 21.18 20.77
CA TRP A 166 22.59 20.54 20.71
C TRP A 166 22.11 20.16 22.10
N LYS A 167 20.96 20.69 22.50
CA LYS A 167 20.32 20.38 23.78
C LYS A 167 19.06 19.54 23.58
N THR A 168 19.03 18.37 24.21
CA THR A 168 17.82 17.52 24.24
C THR A 168 16.73 18.19 25.07
N PHE A 169 15.55 18.37 24.46
CA PHE A 169 14.36 18.85 25.14
C PHE A 169 13.27 17.77 25.26
N MET A 170 13.37 16.69 24.48
CA MET A 170 12.48 15.53 24.60
C MET A 170 13.21 14.26 24.18
N SER A 171 12.91 13.16 24.89
CA SER A 171 13.36 11.83 24.53
C SER A 171 12.16 10.90 24.45
N GLY A 172 12.24 9.85 23.65
CA GLY A 172 11.12 8.94 23.53
C GLY A 172 11.48 7.59 22.96
N GLU A 173 10.44 6.78 22.87
CA GLU A 173 10.50 5.44 22.30
C GLU A 173 9.20 5.15 21.55
N MET A 174 9.36 4.46 20.44
CA MET A 174 8.28 3.87 19.66
C MET A 174 8.42 2.37 19.79
N ILE A 175 7.40 1.73 20.34
CA ILE A 175 7.36 0.29 20.59
C ILE A 175 6.29 -0.28 19.67
N ARG A 176 6.63 -1.24 18.82
CA ARG A 176 5.67 -1.83 17.90
C ARG A 176 4.50 -2.39 18.70
N LYS A 177 3.29 -1.99 18.31
CA LYS A 177 2.08 -2.56 18.88
C LYS A 177 2.05 -4.02 18.46
N LYS A 178 2.34 -4.93 19.39
CA LYS A 178 2.08 -6.34 19.16
C LYS A 178 0.60 -6.46 18.84
N ALA A 179 0.26 -7.23 17.80
CA ALA A 179 -1.11 -7.52 17.49
C ALA A 179 -1.75 -8.16 18.74
N ASP A 180 -2.48 -7.36 19.51
CA ASP A 180 -3.38 -7.89 20.51
C ASP A 180 -4.36 -8.73 19.70
N ALA A 181 -4.50 -10.03 20.01
CA ALA A 181 -5.39 -10.92 19.27
C ALA A 181 -6.84 -10.41 19.21
N LEU A 182 -7.18 -9.44 20.08
CA LEU A 182 -8.45 -8.72 20.16
C LEU A 182 -8.48 -7.34 19.45
N SER A 183 -7.31 -6.80 19.06
CA SER A 183 -7.19 -5.51 18.35
C SER A 183 -6.91 -5.64 16.85
N ALA A 184 -6.63 -6.86 16.37
CA ALA A 184 -6.64 -7.15 14.96
C ALA A 184 -8.05 -6.87 14.43
N LYS A 185 -8.19 -5.84 13.58
CA LYS A 185 -9.47 -5.57 12.93
C LYS A 185 -9.90 -6.84 12.18
N PRO A 186 -11.14 -7.31 12.35
CA PRO A 186 -11.63 -8.40 11.52
C PRO A 186 -11.54 -7.97 10.06
N SER A 187 -11.02 -8.85 9.21
CA SER A 187 -11.08 -8.68 7.76
C SER A 187 -12.16 -9.61 7.21
N VAL A 188 -12.90 -9.12 6.22
CA VAL A 188 -13.90 -9.90 5.49
C VAL A 188 -13.34 -10.12 4.09
N ALA A 189 -13.34 -11.37 3.64
CA ALA A 189 -12.94 -11.74 2.29
C ALA A 189 -13.98 -12.71 1.72
N PRO A 190 -14.34 -12.58 0.42
CA PRO A 190 -15.12 -13.61 -0.24
C PRO A 190 -14.36 -14.95 -0.24
N LEU A 191 -15.08 -16.04 0.01
CA LEU A 191 -14.53 -17.39 -0.03
C LEU A 191 -15.30 -18.22 -1.05
N LEU A 192 -14.59 -18.73 -2.04
CA LEU A 192 -15.10 -19.62 -3.08
C LEU A 192 -14.89 -21.07 -2.63
N MET A 193 -15.98 -21.76 -2.29
CA MET A 193 -15.93 -23.17 -1.93
C MET A 193 -16.22 -24.03 -3.16
N PHE A 194 -15.20 -24.71 -3.66
CA PHE A 194 -15.30 -25.69 -4.73
C PHE A 194 -15.44 -27.10 -4.16
N GLN A 195 -15.75 -28.06 -5.03
CA GLN A 195 -15.81 -29.49 -4.71
C GLN A 195 -14.77 -30.27 -5.55
N GLY A 196 -13.54 -29.76 -5.67
CA GLY A 196 -12.42 -30.43 -6.35
C GLY A 196 -11.66 -29.60 -7.39
N ASP A 197 -12.14 -28.41 -7.75
CA ASP A 197 -11.59 -27.58 -8.83
C ASP A 197 -10.87 -26.31 -8.36
N ALA A 198 -10.70 -26.08 -7.05
CA ALA A 198 -10.21 -24.81 -6.52
C ALA A 198 -8.85 -24.38 -7.11
N GLU A 199 -7.91 -25.31 -7.27
CA GLU A 199 -6.60 -24.97 -7.85
C GLU A 199 -6.69 -24.61 -9.34
N ARG A 200 -7.56 -25.29 -10.10
CA ARG A 200 -7.78 -25.00 -11.53
C ARG A 200 -8.47 -23.66 -11.69
N ALA A 201 -9.53 -23.41 -10.93
CA ALA A 201 -10.26 -22.15 -10.93
C ALA A 201 -9.32 -20.99 -10.57
N MET A 202 -8.58 -21.10 -9.48
CA MET A 202 -7.63 -20.08 -9.04
C MET A 202 -6.57 -19.77 -10.11
N LYS A 203 -5.96 -20.79 -10.74
CA LYS A 203 -4.98 -20.57 -11.82
C LYS A 203 -5.60 -19.90 -13.03
N PHE A 204 -6.81 -20.31 -13.41
CA PHE A 204 -7.55 -19.71 -14.51
C PHE A 204 -7.88 -18.23 -14.24
N TYR A 205 -8.33 -17.89 -13.03
CA TYR A 205 -8.60 -16.50 -12.66
C TYR A 205 -7.32 -15.65 -12.68
N VAL A 206 -6.24 -16.12 -12.06
CA VAL A 206 -4.96 -15.41 -12.05
C VAL A 206 -4.39 -15.22 -13.46
N SER A 207 -4.65 -16.12 -14.41
CA SER A 207 -4.24 -15.93 -15.81
C SER A 207 -5.17 -15.04 -16.62
N THR A 208 -6.43 -14.89 -16.19
CA THR A 208 -7.46 -14.12 -16.92
C THR A 208 -7.38 -12.63 -16.61
N PHE A 209 -7.01 -12.28 -15.38
CA PHE A 209 -7.02 -10.89 -14.90
C PHE A 209 -5.59 -10.36 -14.71
N PRO A 210 -5.28 -9.13 -15.17
CA PRO A 210 -4.03 -8.48 -14.82
C PRO A 210 -3.96 -8.19 -13.30
N ASP A 211 -2.76 -7.83 -12.81
CA ASP A 211 -2.51 -7.55 -11.38
C ASP A 211 -3.08 -8.60 -10.41
N SER A 212 -2.86 -9.87 -10.78
CA SER A 212 -3.37 -11.04 -10.08
C SER A 212 -2.25 -12.01 -9.76
N GLY A 213 -2.40 -12.76 -8.67
CA GLY A 213 -1.34 -13.66 -8.20
C GLY A 213 -1.80 -14.58 -7.08
N ILE A 214 -1.20 -15.78 -7.02
CA ILE A 214 -1.44 -16.72 -5.94
C ILE A 214 -0.56 -16.33 -4.74
N GLU A 215 -1.18 -16.11 -3.57
CA GLU A 215 -0.46 -15.70 -2.36
C GLU A 215 -0.04 -16.90 -1.52
N ARG A 216 -0.96 -17.84 -1.30
CA ARG A 216 -0.72 -19.03 -0.47
C ARG A 216 -1.61 -20.18 -0.91
N VAL A 217 -1.05 -21.39 -0.92
CA VAL A 217 -1.81 -22.62 -1.13
C VAL A 217 -1.40 -23.64 -0.09
N THR A 218 -2.38 -24.19 0.61
CA THR A 218 -2.22 -25.35 1.49
C THR A 218 -3.07 -26.47 0.93
N LYS A 219 -2.46 -27.61 0.66
CA LYS A 219 -3.12 -28.80 0.10
C LYS A 219 -3.40 -29.82 1.19
N TYR A 220 -4.35 -30.72 0.92
CA TYR A 220 -4.51 -31.92 1.73
C TYR A 220 -3.35 -32.88 1.52
N GLY A 221 -2.84 -33.44 2.62
CA GLY A 221 -1.87 -34.53 2.63
C GLY A 221 -2.55 -35.90 2.59
N GLU A 222 -1.74 -36.97 2.53
CA GLU A 222 -2.24 -38.34 2.63
C GLU A 222 -2.87 -38.60 4.01
N GLY A 223 -3.99 -39.32 4.04
CA GLY A 223 -4.68 -39.71 5.28
C GLY A 223 -5.49 -38.59 5.97
N GLU A 224 -5.56 -37.39 5.38
CA GLU A 224 -6.43 -36.33 5.86
C GLU A 224 -7.86 -36.46 5.32
N ASN A 225 -8.78 -35.65 5.86
CA ASN A 225 -10.21 -35.72 5.51
C ASN A 225 -10.52 -35.36 4.04
N GLY A 226 -9.62 -34.63 3.37
CA GLY A 226 -9.76 -34.28 1.95
C GLY A 226 -8.87 -35.12 1.05
N LYS A 227 -9.23 -35.20 -0.23
CA LYS A 227 -8.45 -35.93 -1.23
C LYS A 227 -7.04 -35.34 -1.32
N ALA A 228 -6.01 -36.17 -1.15
CA ALA A 228 -4.63 -35.74 -1.21
C ALA A 228 -4.34 -34.93 -2.50
N GLY A 229 -3.70 -33.78 -2.34
CA GLY A 229 -3.37 -32.86 -3.44
C GLY A 229 -4.44 -31.81 -3.77
N THR A 230 -5.68 -31.91 -3.27
CA THR A 230 -6.69 -30.85 -3.43
C THR A 230 -6.45 -29.68 -2.46
N VAL A 231 -7.07 -28.53 -2.71
CA VAL A 231 -6.83 -27.32 -1.93
C VAL A 231 -7.57 -27.40 -0.58
N LYS A 232 -6.82 -27.50 0.51
CA LYS A 232 -7.37 -27.34 1.86
C LYS A 232 -7.73 -25.88 2.15
N HIS A 233 -6.83 -24.98 1.77
CA HIS A 233 -7.04 -23.54 1.88
C HIS A 233 -6.07 -22.81 0.96
N ALA A 234 -6.57 -21.86 0.18
CA ALA A 234 -5.75 -20.95 -0.61
C ALA A 234 -6.21 -19.50 -0.48
N ALA A 235 -5.27 -18.58 -0.74
CA ALA A 235 -5.51 -17.16 -0.89
C ALA A 235 -4.85 -16.70 -2.18
N PHE A 236 -5.56 -15.87 -2.94
CA PHE A 236 -5.08 -15.28 -4.19
C PHE A 236 -5.61 -13.86 -4.33
N ARG A 237 -4.90 -13.07 -5.11
CA ARG A 237 -5.26 -11.71 -5.50
C ARG A 237 -5.78 -11.72 -6.91
N LEU A 238 -6.87 -11.01 -7.13
CA LEU A 238 -7.51 -10.81 -8.42
C LEU A 238 -7.73 -9.32 -8.62
N ALA A 239 -7.00 -8.70 -9.55
CA ALA A 239 -7.04 -7.25 -9.81
C ALA A 239 -7.02 -6.42 -8.49
N GLY A 240 -6.00 -6.65 -7.66
CA GLY A 240 -5.86 -5.99 -6.35
C GLY A 240 -6.79 -6.52 -5.22
N THR A 241 -7.82 -7.30 -5.52
CA THR A 241 -8.78 -7.82 -4.52
C THR A 241 -8.38 -9.20 -4.00
N ARG A 242 -8.39 -9.40 -2.69
CA ARG A 242 -8.04 -10.68 -2.07
C ARG A 242 -9.26 -11.60 -1.95
N LEU A 243 -9.13 -12.81 -2.50
CA LEU A 243 -10.11 -13.89 -2.40
C LEU A 243 -9.51 -15.12 -1.71
N LEU A 244 -10.39 -15.92 -1.11
CA LEU A 244 -10.06 -17.22 -0.55
C LEU A 244 -10.72 -18.33 -1.37
N CYS A 245 -10.11 -19.51 -1.42
CA CYS A 245 -10.79 -20.69 -1.92
C CYS A 245 -10.39 -21.97 -1.20
N ILE A 246 -11.28 -22.96 -1.26
CA ILE A 246 -11.10 -24.31 -0.72
C ILE A 246 -11.69 -25.33 -1.68
N ASP A 247 -11.19 -26.57 -1.62
CA ASP A 247 -11.91 -27.76 -2.05
C ASP A 247 -12.54 -28.41 -0.82
N SER A 248 -13.87 -28.43 -0.78
CA SER A 248 -14.60 -29.08 0.28
C SER A 248 -14.41 -30.60 0.19
N PRO A 249 -14.09 -31.29 1.29
CA PRO A 249 -14.04 -32.75 1.33
C PRO A 249 -15.43 -33.39 1.39
N VAL A 250 -16.48 -32.58 1.55
CA VAL A 250 -17.87 -33.01 1.67
C VAL A 250 -18.62 -32.57 0.43
N ASP A 251 -19.40 -33.48 -0.13
CA ASP A 251 -20.29 -33.18 -1.25
C ASP A 251 -21.50 -32.37 -0.77
N HIS A 252 -21.76 -31.25 -1.43
CA HIS A 252 -22.86 -30.35 -1.14
C HIS A 252 -23.88 -30.34 -2.28
N ARG A 253 -25.17 -30.26 -1.95
CA ARG A 253 -26.27 -30.16 -2.93
C ARG A 253 -26.48 -28.74 -3.47
N PHE A 254 -25.77 -27.76 -2.92
CA PHE A 254 -25.80 -26.38 -3.41
C PHE A 254 -24.56 -26.10 -4.26
N GLU A 255 -24.72 -25.14 -5.15
CA GLU A 255 -23.68 -24.68 -6.07
C GLU A 255 -23.60 -23.15 -5.98
N PHE A 256 -22.63 -22.57 -6.68
CA PHE A 256 -22.60 -21.14 -6.92
C PHE A 256 -23.88 -20.70 -7.63
N THR A 257 -24.36 -19.50 -7.31
CA THR A 257 -25.54 -18.93 -7.96
C THR A 257 -25.31 -17.46 -8.28
N PRO A 258 -26.06 -16.88 -9.23
CA PRO A 258 -25.96 -15.46 -9.54
C PRO A 258 -26.35 -14.51 -8.39
N SER A 259 -26.85 -15.01 -7.25
CA SER A 259 -27.21 -14.15 -6.10
C SER A 259 -26.01 -13.52 -5.42
N ILE A 260 -24.84 -14.14 -5.51
CA ILE A 260 -23.55 -13.57 -5.12
C ILE A 260 -22.63 -13.69 -6.34
N SER A 261 -22.36 -12.57 -6.99
CA SER A 261 -21.51 -12.47 -8.17
C SER A 261 -20.29 -11.59 -7.90
N LEU A 262 -19.22 -11.81 -8.66
CA LEU A 262 -18.06 -10.92 -8.70
C LEU A 262 -18.29 -9.87 -9.79
N TYR A 263 -18.29 -8.60 -9.41
CA TYR A 263 -18.40 -7.48 -10.34
C TYR A 263 -17.01 -6.97 -10.69
N VAL A 264 -16.76 -6.81 -11.99
CA VAL A 264 -15.47 -6.37 -12.54
C VAL A 264 -15.70 -5.09 -13.31
N ASP A 265 -15.05 -4.01 -12.85
CA ASP A 265 -14.97 -2.76 -13.57
C ASP A 265 -13.72 -2.77 -14.45
N CYS A 266 -13.91 -2.77 -15.77
CA CYS A 266 -12.84 -2.81 -16.75
C CYS A 266 -12.46 -1.39 -17.18
N GLU A 267 -11.19 -1.19 -17.48
CA GLU A 267 -10.60 0.10 -17.86
C GLU A 267 -10.63 0.35 -19.37
N SER A 268 -10.89 -0.68 -20.18
CA SER A 268 -10.99 -0.55 -21.64
C SER A 268 -12.00 -1.52 -22.25
N GLU A 269 -12.44 -1.19 -23.46
CA GLU A 269 -13.33 -2.01 -24.26
C GLU A 269 -12.68 -3.36 -24.63
N GLU A 270 -11.39 -3.37 -24.96
CA GLU A 270 -10.62 -4.58 -25.27
C GLU A 270 -10.46 -5.47 -24.03
N GLN A 271 -10.32 -4.86 -22.85
CA GLN A 271 -10.18 -5.59 -21.60
C GLN A 271 -11.47 -6.33 -21.26
N VAL A 272 -12.62 -5.65 -21.32
CA VAL A 272 -13.92 -6.30 -21.03
C VAL A 272 -14.19 -7.43 -22.04
N ASP A 273 -13.84 -7.24 -23.31
CA ASP A 273 -13.98 -8.26 -24.34
C ASP A 273 -13.17 -9.53 -24.08
N LEU A 274 -11.89 -9.34 -23.77
CA LEU A 274 -10.99 -10.46 -23.53
C LEU A 274 -11.41 -11.25 -22.29
N ILE A 275 -11.71 -10.56 -21.19
CA ILE A 275 -12.10 -11.20 -19.94
C ILE A 275 -13.46 -11.90 -20.10
N PHE A 276 -14.46 -11.22 -20.70
CA PHE A 276 -15.77 -11.81 -20.95
C PHE A 276 -15.65 -13.08 -21.80
N LYS A 277 -14.86 -13.04 -22.89
CA LYS A 277 -14.62 -14.20 -23.75
C LYS A 277 -14.02 -15.37 -22.97
N ASN A 278 -12.97 -15.12 -22.18
CA ASN A 278 -12.30 -16.17 -21.41
C ASN A 278 -13.24 -16.80 -20.38
N LEU A 279 -14.00 -16.00 -19.64
CA LEU A 279 -14.95 -16.49 -18.63
C LEU A 279 -16.15 -17.21 -19.26
N ALA A 280 -16.57 -16.82 -20.46
CA ALA A 280 -17.67 -17.46 -21.18
C ALA A 280 -17.26 -18.80 -21.82
N GLU A 281 -15.97 -19.01 -22.09
CA GLU A 281 -15.48 -20.23 -22.72
C GLU A 281 -15.68 -21.45 -21.81
N GLY A 282 -16.62 -22.33 -22.16
CA GLY A 282 -17.01 -23.48 -21.34
C GLY A 282 -17.97 -23.14 -20.19
N GLY A 283 -18.39 -21.88 -20.09
CA GLY A 283 -19.38 -21.39 -19.14
C GLY A 283 -20.77 -21.23 -19.75
N LYS A 284 -21.58 -20.36 -19.13
CA LYS A 284 -22.92 -19.98 -19.59
C LYS A 284 -23.05 -18.47 -19.61
N VAL A 285 -23.38 -17.91 -20.77
CA VAL A 285 -23.76 -16.50 -20.89
C VAL A 285 -25.17 -16.30 -20.36
N LEU A 286 -25.32 -15.45 -19.34
CA LEU A 286 -26.61 -15.06 -18.77
C LEU A 286 -27.14 -13.80 -19.43
N MET A 287 -26.27 -12.81 -19.64
CA MET A 287 -26.50 -11.62 -20.45
C MET A 287 -25.30 -11.46 -21.41
N PRO A 288 -25.52 -11.48 -22.74
CA PRO A 288 -24.43 -11.25 -23.69
C PRO A 288 -23.82 -9.87 -23.48
N LEU A 289 -22.55 -9.71 -23.86
CA LEU A 289 -21.87 -8.44 -23.75
C LEU A 289 -22.48 -7.43 -24.75
N ASP A 290 -23.06 -6.33 -24.25
CA ASP A 290 -23.75 -5.31 -25.04
C ASP A 290 -23.85 -3.97 -24.29
N ASP A 291 -24.35 -2.92 -24.95
CA ASP A 291 -24.80 -1.67 -24.32
C ASP A 291 -26.23 -1.85 -23.80
N TYR A 292 -26.38 -1.93 -22.48
CA TYR A 292 -27.69 -2.08 -21.82
C TYR A 292 -28.27 -0.73 -21.34
N GLY A 293 -27.72 0.39 -21.80
CA GLY A 293 -28.17 1.75 -21.49
C GLY A 293 -27.65 2.32 -20.16
N PHE A 294 -27.29 1.47 -19.20
CA PHE A 294 -26.70 1.88 -17.91
C PHE A 294 -25.17 1.80 -17.88
N SER A 295 -24.54 1.14 -18.84
CA SER A 295 -23.09 1.03 -19.00
C SER A 295 -22.79 0.92 -20.49
N THR A 296 -21.64 1.43 -20.93
CA THR A 296 -21.26 1.42 -22.36
C THR A 296 -21.08 -0.01 -22.85
N ARG A 297 -20.58 -0.90 -21.98
CA ARG A 297 -20.45 -2.31 -22.29
C ARG A 297 -20.61 -3.14 -21.03
N PHE A 298 -21.65 -3.95 -20.97
CA PHE A 298 -21.96 -4.79 -19.82
C PHE A 298 -22.27 -6.22 -20.23
N GLY A 299 -21.86 -7.20 -19.44
CA GLY A 299 -22.13 -8.61 -19.68
C GLY A 299 -22.17 -9.41 -18.39
N TRP A 300 -22.91 -10.53 -18.40
CA TRP A 300 -23.06 -11.41 -17.23
C TRP A 300 -22.86 -12.86 -17.64
N VAL A 301 -21.88 -13.53 -17.04
CA VAL A 301 -21.55 -14.94 -17.32
C VAL A 301 -21.49 -15.75 -16.03
N THR A 302 -21.79 -17.03 -16.14
CA THR A 302 -21.35 -18.07 -15.21
C THR A 302 -20.15 -18.77 -15.84
N ASP A 303 -19.02 -18.83 -15.15
CA ASP A 303 -17.78 -19.43 -15.68
C ASP A 303 -17.84 -20.97 -15.70
N PRO A 304 -16.82 -21.67 -16.24
CA PRO A 304 -16.80 -23.14 -16.27
C PRO A 304 -16.80 -23.83 -14.89
N PHE A 305 -16.54 -23.08 -13.82
CA PHE A 305 -16.54 -23.55 -12.43
C PHE A 305 -17.84 -23.18 -11.69
N GLY A 306 -18.80 -22.53 -12.36
CA GLY A 306 -20.09 -22.12 -11.81
C GLY A 306 -20.11 -20.73 -11.16
N VAL A 307 -18.97 -20.04 -11.05
CA VAL A 307 -18.91 -18.72 -10.40
C VAL A 307 -19.55 -17.66 -11.31
N SER A 308 -20.33 -16.76 -10.73
CA SER A 308 -21.06 -15.73 -11.47
C SER A 308 -20.27 -14.41 -11.54
N TRP A 309 -20.15 -13.86 -12.74
CA TRP A 309 -19.33 -12.68 -13.06
C TRP A 309 -20.14 -11.65 -13.82
N GLN A 310 -20.15 -10.41 -13.33
CA GLN A 310 -20.67 -9.25 -14.05
C GLN A 310 -19.49 -8.39 -14.47
N LEU A 311 -19.40 -8.07 -15.76
CA LEU A 311 -18.31 -7.27 -16.31
C LEU A 311 -18.89 -5.99 -16.90
N SER A 312 -18.24 -4.87 -16.61
CA SER A 312 -18.66 -3.55 -17.09
C SER A 312 -17.46 -2.78 -17.61
N PHE A 313 -17.67 -1.97 -18.65
CA PHE A 313 -16.77 -0.92 -19.09
C PHE A 313 -17.59 0.33 -19.42
N GLY A 314 -17.08 1.49 -18.98
CA GLY A 314 -17.73 2.79 -19.12
C GLY A 314 -18.54 3.19 -17.89
N GLU A 315 -18.93 4.47 -17.83
CA GLU A 315 -19.63 5.01 -16.67
C GLU A 315 -20.99 4.34 -16.45
N LEU A 316 -21.24 3.97 -15.19
CA LEU A 316 -22.58 3.65 -14.70
C LEU A 316 -23.43 4.93 -14.75
N LYS A 317 -24.39 4.99 -15.69
CA LYS A 317 -25.30 6.12 -15.85
C LYS A 317 -26.45 6.12 -14.85
#